data_AF-B3XZZ6-F1
#
_entry.id   AF-B3XZZ6-F1
#
_cell.length_a   1.000
_cell.length_b   1.000
_cell.length_c   1.000
_cell.angle_alpha   90.00
_cell.angle_beta   90.00
_cell.angle_gamma   90.00
#
_symmetry.space_group_name_H-M   'P 1'
#
loop_
_entity.id
_entity.type
_entity.pdbx_description
1 polymer ?
#
loop_
_entity_poly.entity_id
_entity_poly.type
_entity_poly.pdbx_seq_one_letter_code
_entity_poly.pdbx_strand_id
1 'polypeptide(L)'
;KNSVCYVLLIWALTVLAIVPNLFVGSLQYDPRVYSCTFEQSASSAYTIAVVFFHFILPIMIVTYCYLRIWVLVIQVRRRVKP
;
A
#
# COMPACT_ATOMS: atom_id res chain seq x y z
N LYS A 1 -8.93 19.47 5.74
CA LYS A 1 -9.59 19.88 4.47
C LYS A 1 -8.49 20.11 3.43
N ASN A 2 -8.12 19.07 2.68
CA ASN A 2 -7.27 19.08 1.47
C ASN A 2 -7.39 17.72 0.76
N SER A 3 -8.53 17.03 0.92
CA SER A 3 -8.71 15.62 0.54
C SER A 3 -8.48 15.40 -0.94
N VAL A 4 -8.87 16.37 -1.79
CA VAL A 4 -8.61 16.33 -3.23
C VAL A 4 -7.11 16.30 -3.54
N CYS A 5 -6.31 17.12 -2.85
CA CYS A 5 -4.84 17.12 -3.00
C CYS A 5 -4.24 15.77 -2.59
N TYR A 6 -4.70 15.18 -1.48
CA TYR A 6 -4.25 13.85 -1.07
C TYR A 6 -4.65 12.76 -2.07
N VAL A 7 -5.86 12.80 -2.62
CA VAL A 7 -6.30 11.85 -3.65
C VAL A 7 -5.44 11.97 -4.90
N LEU A 8 -5.16 13.20 -5.35
CA LEU A 8 -4.28 13.44 -6.49
C LEU A 8 -2.86 12.95 -6.24
N LEU A 9 -2.31 13.18 -5.04
CA LEU A 9 -1.00 12.67 -4.65
C LEU A 9 -0.96 11.15 -4.62
N ILE A 10 -2.00 10.49 -4.11
CA ILE A 10 -2.09 9.02 -4.12
C ILE A 10 -2.07 8.50 -5.56
N TRP A 11 -2.90 9.05 -6.45
CA TRP A 11 -2.92 8.65 -7.86
C TRP A 11 -1.57 8.89 -8.54
N ALA A 12 -0.93 10.03 -8.30
CA ALA A 12 0.41 10.32 -8.85
C ALA A 12 1.45 9.31 -8.35
N LEU A 13 1.45 8.99 -7.05
CA LEU A 13 2.35 7.99 -6.46
C LEU A 13 2.08 6.59 -7.05
N THR A 14 0.82 6.22 -7.27
CA THR A 14 0.47 4.94 -7.90
C THR A 14 1.00 4.86 -9.35
N VAL A 15 0.84 5.93 -10.13
CA VAL A 15 1.38 5.97 -11.51
C VAL A 15 2.90 5.84 -11.48
N LEU A 16 3.59 6.58 -10.60
CA LEU A 16 5.04 6.50 -10.43
C LEU A 16 5.53 5.11 -10.05
N ALA A 17 4.75 4.36 -9.25
CA ALA A 17 5.07 2.98 -8.89
C ALA A 17 4.87 1.99 -10.04
N ILE A 18 3.92 2.26 -10.95
CA ILE A 18 3.63 1.38 -12.10
C ILE A 18 4.66 1.58 -13.22
N VAL A 19 5.07 2.82 -13.46
CA VAL A 19 6.01 3.23 -14.52
C VAL A 19 7.23 2.30 -14.65
N PRO A 20 8.02 2.02 -13.59
CA PRO A 20 9.18 1.12 -13.68
C PRO A 20 8.84 -0.28 -14.21
N ASN A 21 7.67 -0.84 -13.89
CA ASN A 21 7.26 -2.16 -14.39
C ASN A 21 7.10 -2.18 -15.92
N LEU A 22 6.63 -1.06 -16.48
CA LEU A 22 6.44 -0.91 -17.93
C LEU A 22 7.78 -0.79 -18.66
N PHE A 23 8.76 -0.11 -18.06
CA PHE A 23 10.09 0.07 -18.66
C PHE A 23 11.02 -1.13 -18.49
N VAL A 24 10.94 -1.84 -17.36
CA VAL A 24 11.76 -3.03 -17.07
C VAL A 24 11.21 -4.27 -17.77
N GLY A 25 10.01 -4.20 -18.37
CA GLY A 25 9.39 -5.33 -19.06
C GLY A 25 8.98 -6.46 -18.11
N SER A 26 8.69 -6.13 -16.85
CA SER A 26 8.35 -7.11 -15.81
C SER A 26 6.89 -7.60 -15.89
N LEU A 27 6.09 -7.08 -16.82
CA LEU A 27 4.76 -7.59 -17.13
C LEU A 27 4.87 -8.66 -18.22
N GLN A 28 4.72 -9.92 -17.83
CA GLN A 28 4.83 -11.07 -18.73
C GLN A 28 3.59 -11.95 -18.61
N TYR A 29 3.32 -12.71 -19.66
CA TYR A 29 2.25 -13.71 -19.63
C TYR A 29 2.66 -14.89 -18.74
N ASP A 30 1.94 -15.11 -17.63
CA ASP A 30 2.15 -16.30 -16.80
C ASP A 30 1.12 -17.38 -17.21
N PRO A 31 1.57 -18.51 -17.80
CA PRO A 31 0.69 -19.59 -18.24
C PRO A 31 -0.01 -20.32 -17.09
N ARG A 32 0.45 -20.19 -15.83
CA ARG A 32 -0.19 -20.82 -14.67
C ARG A 32 -1.51 -20.15 -14.29
N VAL A 33 -1.59 -18.84 -14.51
CA VAL A 33 -2.77 -18.01 -14.19
C VAL A 33 -3.48 -17.49 -15.44
N TYR A 34 -3.03 -17.92 -16.63
CA TYR A 34 -3.56 -17.54 -17.94
C TYR A 34 -3.75 -16.02 -18.09
N SER A 35 -2.83 -15.23 -17.54
CA SER A 35 -2.93 -13.77 -17.51
C SER A 35 -1.55 -13.11 -17.57
N CYS A 36 -1.51 -11.88 -18.10
CA CYS A 36 -0.32 -11.04 -18.03
C CYS A 36 -0.23 -10.43 -16.63
N THR A 37 0.82 -10.80 -15.89
CA THR A 37 1.02 -10.37 -14.50
C THR A 37 2.47 -9.94 -14.29
N PHE A 38 2.74 -9.39 -13.12
CA PHE A 38 4.07 -9.02 -12.71
C PHE A 38 4.93 -10.27 -12.45
N GLU A 39 5.98 -10.45 -13.26
CA GLU A 39 6.98 -11.49 -13.12
C GLU A 39 7.90 -11.14 -11.94
N GLN A 40 7.64 -11.76 -10.78
CA GLN A 40 8.41 -11.57 -9.54
C GLN A 40 9.91 -11.92 -9.70
N SER A 41 10.27 -12.63 -10.77
CA SER A 41 11.61 -13.15 -11.07
C SER A 41 12.52 -12.16 -11.81
N ALA A 42 12.03 -10.98 -12.24
CA ALA A 42 12.85 -10.03 -13.01
C ALA A 42 13.89 -9.27 -12.15
N SER A 43 13.59 -9.00 -10.87
CA SER A 43 14.53 -8.39 -9.91
C SER A 43 14.05 -8.59 -8.47
N SER A 44 14.84 -9.29 -7.65
CA SER A 44 14.55 -9.51 -6.23
C SER A 44 14.52 -8.19 -5.43
N ALA A 45 15.42 -7.26 -5.74
CA ALA A 45 15.46 -5.93 -5.10
C ALA A 45 14.19 -5.12 -5.38
N TYR A 46 13.66 -5.22 -6.60
CA TYR A 46 12.43 -4.54 -6.98
C TYR A 46 11.20 -5.15 -6.29
N THR A 47 11.10 -6.48 -6.25
CA THR A 47 10.03 -7.19 -5.53
C THR A 47 10.03 -6.82 -4.05
N ILE A 48 11.21 -6.80 -3.41
CA ILE A 48 11.37 -6.37 -2.01
C ILE A 48 10.90 -4.92 -1.83
N ALA A 49 11.36 -3.98 -2.66
CA ALA A 49 10.96 -2.58 -2.58
C ALA A 49 9.44 -2.42 -2.71
N VAL A 50 8.81 -3.09 -3.69
CA VAL A 50 7.36 -3.03 -3.87
C VAL A 50 6.63 -3.53 -2.63
N VAL A 51 6.99 -4.70 -2.11
CA VAL A 51 6.36 -5.28 -0.91
C VAL A 51 6.51 -4.34 0.30
N PHE A 52 7.70 -3.78 0.54
CA PHE A 52 7.91 -2.89 1.67
C PHE A 52 7.12 -1.58 1.54
N PHE A 53 7.22 -0.89 0.41
CA PHE A 53 6.62 0.44 0.25
C PHE A 53 5.11 0.41 -0.03
N HIS A 54 4.59 -0.63 -0.67
CA HIS A 54 3.17 -0.70 -1.09
C HIS A 54 2.32 -1.60 -0.19
N PHE A 55 2.94 -2.43 0.64
CA PHE A 55 2.19 -3.33 1.54
C PHE A 55 2.56 -3.11 3.01
N ILE A 56 3.81 -3.34 3.40
CA ILE A 56 4.22 -3.30 4.82
C ILE A 56 4.06 -1.90 5.40
N LEU A 57 4.59 -0.87 4.73
CA LEU A 57 4.52 0.51 5.21
C LEU A 57 3.06 1.00 5.33
N PRO A 58 2.18 0.86 4.31
CA PRO A 58 0.77 1.23 4.45
C PRO A 58 0.05 0.49 5.57
N ILE A 59 0.28 -0.82 5.74
CA ILE A 59 -0.34 -1.60 6.81
C ILE A 59 0.10 -1.11 8.18
N MET A 60 1.38 -0.81 8.37
CA MET A 60 1.91 -0.28 9.63
C MET A 60 1.27 1.08 9.98
N ILE A 61 1.14 1.97 9.00
CA ILE A 61 0.49 3.28 9.17
C ILE A 61 -0.97 3.10 9.57
N VAL A 62 -1.74 2.30 8.82
CA VAL A 62 -3.15 2.05 9.07
C VAL A 62 -3.36 1.41 10.45
N THR A 63 -2.53 0.42 10.80
CA THR A 63 -2.57 -0.25 12.10
C THR A 63 -2.33 0.75 13.23
N TYR A 64 -1.31 1.59 13.12
CA TYR A 64 -1.03 2.62 14.12
C TYR A 64 -2.18 3.61 14.27
N CYS A 65 -2.73 4.10 13.15
CA CYS A 65 -3.88 5.00 13.15
C CYS A 65 -5.09 4.39 13.87
N TYR A 66 -5.43 3.13 13.57
CA TYR A 66 -6.55 2.45 14.22
C TYR A 66 -6.28 2.15 15.70
N LEU A 67 -5.05 1.78 16.07
CA LEU A 67 -4.68 1.58 17.47
C LEU A 67 -4.90 2.86 18.30
N ARG A 68 -4.52 4.02 17.76
CA ARG A 68 -4.73 5.32 18.43
C ARG A 68 -6.22 5.63 18.62
N ILE A 69 -7.04 5.38 17.60
CA ILE A 69 -8.48 5.52 17.68
C ILE A 69 -9.04 4.58 18.75
N TRP A 70 -8.59 3.32 18.77
CA TRP A 70 -9.07 2.32 19.72
C TRP A 70 -8.73 2.66 21.17
N VAL A 71 -7.51 3.14 21.43
CA VAL A 71 -7.10 3.67 22.74
C VAL A 71 -8.00 4.82 23.17
N LEU A 72 -8.27 5.78 22.27
CA LEU A 72 -9.16 6.91 22.56
C LEU A 72 -10.58 6.43 22.90
N VAL A 73 -11.12 5.49 22.12
CA VAL A 73 -12.45 4.91 22.36
C VAL A 73 -12.50 4.21 23.72
N ILE A 74 -11.47 3.46 24.10
CA ILE A 74 -11.40 2.80 25.42
C ILE A 74 -11.33 3.82 26.55
N GLN A 75 -10.55 4.88 26.39
CA GLN A 75 -10.45 5.95 27.38
C GLN A 75 -11.81 6.64 27.59
N VAL A 76 -12.52 6.96 26.50
CA VAL A 76 -13.87 7.55 26.57
C VAL A 76 -14.85 6.56 27.20
N ARG A 77 -14.85 5.28 26.80
CA ARG A 77 -15.74 4.27 27.41
C ARG A 77 -15.50 4.09 28.91
N ARG A 78 -14.25 4.15 29.38
CA ARG A 78 -13.93 4.08 30.81
C ARG A 78 -14.36 5.32 31.59
N ARG A 79 -14.35 6.50 30.95
CA ARG A 79 -14.81 7.77 31.55
C ARG A 79 -16.33 7.86 31.68
N VAL A 80 -17.07 7.22 30.77
CA VAL A 80 -18.55 7.31 30.69
C VAL A 80 -19.25 6.18 31.45
N LYS A 81 -18.55 5.08 31.79
CA LYS A 81 -19.12 4.07 32.71
C LYS A 81 -19.20 4.66 34.13
N PRO A 82 -20.41 4.73 34.75
CA PRO A 82 -20.57 5.13 36.15
C PRO A 82 -19.97 4.11 37.11
#